data_AF-A0A6B3CBD9-F1
#
_entry.id   AF-A0A6B3CBD9-F1
#
_cell.length_a   1.000
_cell.length_b   1.000
_cell.length_c   1.000
_cell.angle_alpha   90.00
_cell.angle_beta   90.00
_cell.angle_gamma   90.00
#
_symmetry.space_group_name_H-M   'P 1'
#
loop_
_entity.id
_entity.type
_entity.pdbx_description
1 polymer ?
#
loop_
_entity_poly.entity_id
_entity_poly.type
_entity_poly.pdbx_seq_one_letter_code
_entity_poly.pdbx_strand_id
1 'polypeptide(L)'
;NPGKGVILTVKGQIAFVVEAATGLTCEGTTNGKTIDLKCPAGAQRSKGKVDSVDATTLKVTWEGAAGTDTFQKSEPGKLPSLPALPK
;
A
#
# COMPACT_ATOMS: atom_id res chain seq x y z
N ASN A 1 -2.69 16.47 -6.68
CA ASN A 1 -3.71 15.69 -5.95
C ASN A 1 -3.16 15.32 -4.59
N PRO A 2 -3.66 15.90 -3.48
CA PRO A 2 -3.37 15.37 -2.16
C PRO A 2 -3.94 13.94 -2.14
N GLY A 3 -3.04 12.97 -2.34
CA GLY A 3 -3.39 11.58 -2.63
C GLY A 3 -4.23 11.03 -1.49
N LYS A 4 -5.36 10.42 -1.83
CA LYS A 4 -6.21 9.68 -0.90
C LYS A 4 -5.32 8.72 -0.10
N GLY A 5 -5.42 8.75 1.23
CA GLY A 5 -4.55 7.95 2.10
C GLY A 5 -4.66 6.46 1.78
N VAL A 6 -3.52 5.77 1.70
CA VAL A 6 -3.45 4.33 1.45
C VAL A 6 -2.50 3.70 2.45
N ILE A 7 -2.94 2.58 3.02
CA ILE A 7 -2.16 1.82 3.99
C ILE A 7 -1.91 0.44 3.41
N LEU A 8 -0.63 0.06 3.30
CA LEU A 8 -0.20 -1.31 2.99
C LEU A 8 0.33 -1.95 4.27
N THR A 9 -0.25 -3.08 4.65
CA THR A 9 0.23 -3.92 5.76
C THR A 9 0.79 -5.21 5.20
N VAL A 10 1.99 -5.59 5.62
CA VAL A 10 2.62 -6.87 5.26
C VAL A 10 3.02 -7.59 6.54
N LYS A 11 2.57 -8.84 6.69
CA LYS A 11 2.95 -9.72 7.81
C LYS A 11 3.34 -11.09 7.26
N GLY A 12 4.64 -11.36 7.22
CA GLY A 12 5.16 -12.54 6.53
C GLY A 12 4.80 -12.50 5.05
N GLN A 13 4.06 -13.49 4.57
CA GLN A 13 3.59 -13.56 3.18
C GLN A 13 2.20 -12.96 2.96
N ILE A 14 1.54 -12.48 4.02
CA ILE A 14 0.18 -11.92 3.94
C ILE A 14 0.27 -10.41 3.73
N ALA A 15 -0.55 -9.88 2.83
CA ALA A 15 -0.60 -8.46 2.50
C ALA A 15 -2.04 -7.94 2.45
N PHE A 16 -2.24 -6.70 2.92
CA PHE A 16 -3.51 -5.97 2.86
C PHE A 16 -3.30 -4.54 2.42
N VAL A 17 -4.21 -4.02 1.60
CA VAL A 17 -4.26 -2.61 1.22
C VAL A 17 -5.60 -2.03 1.63
N VAL A 18 -5.58 -0.90 2.33
CA VAL A 18 -6.78 -0.13 2.69
C VAL A 18 -6.73 1.23 2.02
N GLU A 19 -7.75 1.54 1.21
CA GLU A 19 -7.93 2.85 0.59
C GLU A 19 -8.80 3.74 1.50
N ALA A 20 -8.19 4.66 2.26
CA ALA A 20 -8.87 5.39 3.33
C ALA A 20 -10.08 6.22 2.85
N ALA A 21 -10.04 6.72 1.61
CA ALA A 21 -11.13 7.54 1.07
C ALA A 21 -12.39 6.74 0.72
N THR A 22 -12.26 5.44 0.42
CA THR A 22 -13.37 4.58 0.01
C THR A 22 -13.69 3.51 1.06
N GLY A 23 -12.77 3.23 1.97
CA GLY A 23 -12.84 2.12 2.91
C GLY A 23 -12.64 0.75 2.26
N LEU A 24 -12.35 0.69 0.95
CA LEU A 24 -12.14 -0.57 0.26
C LEU A 24 -10.85 -1.22 0.76
N THR A 25 -10.95 -2.51 1.04
CA THR A 25 -9.82 -3.34 1.50
C THR A 25 -9.56 -4.44 0.49
N CYS A 26 -8.31 -4.56 0.07
CA CYS A 26 -7.81 -5.68 -0.72
C CYS A 26 -6.95 -6.57 0.16
N GLU A 27 -7.07 -7.89 -0.01
CA GLU A 27 -6.34 -8.89 0.77
C GLU A 27 -5.71 -9.93 -0.14
N GLY A 28 -4.51 -10.39 0.21
CA GLY A 28 -3.86 -11.47 -0.49
C GLY A 28 -2.44 -11.69 0.01
N THR A 29 -1.51 -11.88 -0.93
CA THR A 29 -0.17 -12.35 -0.59
C THR A 29 0.93 -11.58 -1.29
N THR A 30 2.14 -11.72 -0.76
CA THR A 30 3.37 -11.22 -1.37
C THR A 30 4.51 -12.21 -1.21
N ASN A 31 5.41 -12.23 -2.19
CA ASN A 31 6.70 -12.92 -2.13
C ASN A 31 7.88 -11.96 -1.93
N GLY A 32 7.61 -10.69 -1.57
CA GLY A 32 8.61 -9.63 -1.42
C GLY A 32 9.00 -8.91 -2.71
N LYS A 33 8.65 -9.44 -3.89
CA LYS A 33 8.87 -8.80 -5.20
C LYS A 33 7.56 -8.39 -5.87
N THR A 34 6.52 -9.18 -5.67
CA THR A 34 5.18 -8.95 -6.21
C THR A 34 4.16 -9.04 -5.08
N ILE A 35 3.06 -8.32 -5.26
CA ILE A 35 1.89 -8.29 -4.38
C ILE A 35 0.69 -8.67 -5.24
N ASP A 36 -0.05 -9.70 -4.84
CA ASP A 36 -1.27 -10.17 -5.52
C ASP A 36 -2.42 -10.23 -4.52
N LEU A 37 -3.40 -9.35 -4.70
CA LEU A 37 -4.52 -9.12 -3.81
C LEU A 37 -5.85 -9.31 -4.55
N LYS A 38 -6.80 -9.90 -3.84
CA LYS A 38 -8.21 -9.89 -4.21
C LYS A 38 -8.84 -8.60 -3.71
N CYS A 39 -9.47 -7.87 -4.62
CA CYS A 39 -10.10 -6.58 -4.34
C CYS A 39 -11.60 -6.61 -4.65
N PRO A 40 -12.43 -5.86 -3.91
CA PRO A 40 -13.78 -5.49 -4.36
C PRO A 40 -13.72 -4.59 -5.59
N ALA A 41 -14.85 -4.49 -6.32
CA ALA A 41 -14.95 -3.64 -7.50
C ALA A 41 -14.65 -2.16 -7.16
N GLY A 42 -13.87 -1.50 -8.01
CA GLY A 42 -13.51 -0.09 -7.87
C GLY A 42 -12.19 0.19 -7.14
N ALA A 43 -11.65 -0.77 -6.38
CA ALA A 43 -10.31 -0.64 -5.81
C ALA A 43 -9.23 -0.78 -6.90
N GLN A 44 -8.13 -0.06 -6.73
CA GLN A 44 -7.13 0.13 -7.80
C GLN A 44 -5.82 -0.63 -7.58
N ARG A 45 -5.68 -1.34 -6.44
CA ARG A 45 -4.40 -1.90 -5.96
C ARG A 45 -4.45 -3.42 -5.80
N SER A 46 -4.87 -4.11 -6.86
CA SER A 46 -4.96 -5.58 -6.85
C SER A 46 -3.62 -6.25 -7.12
N LYS A 47 -2.82 -5.74 -8.06
CA LYS A 47 -1.51 -6.31 -8.41
C LYS A 47 -0.44 -5.25 -8.41
N GLY A 48 0.65 -5.51 -7.70
CA GLY A 48 1.75 -4.57 -7.51
C GLY A 48 3.12 -5.22 -7.66
N LYS A 49 4.06 -4.48 -8.22
CA LYS A 49 5.48 -4.81 -8.26
C LYS A 49 6.23 -3.94 -7.25
N VAL A 50 7.02 -4.58 -6.40
CA VAL A 50 7.94 -3.87 -5.51
C VAL A 50 9.12 -3.37 -6.33
N ASP A 51 9.27 -2.05 -6.42
CA ASP A 51 10.38 -1.42 -7.14
C ASP A 51 11.62 -1.30 -6.26
N SER A 52 11.45 -0.91 -5.01
CA SER A 52 12.54 -0.76 -4.06
C SER A 52 12.05 -0.92 -2.62
N VAL A 53 12.94 -1.42 -1.78
CA VAL A 53 12.78 -1.49 -0.33
C VAL A 53 14.04 -0.89 0.27
N ASP A 54 13.90 0.14 1.09
CA ASP A 54 15.01 0.71 1.86
C ASP A 54 14.71 0.67 3.36
N ALA A 55 15.51 1.36 4.19
CA ALA A 55 15.35 1.35 5.63
C ALA A 55 14.00 1.93 6.11
N THR A 56 13.46 2.94 5.41
CA THR A 56 12.29 3.72 5.86
C THR A 56 11.14 3.71 4.87
N THR A 57 11.35 3.24 3.65
CA THR A 57 10.39 3.31 2.55
C THR A 57 10.25 2.00 1.79
N LEU A 58 9.09 1.86 1.15
CA LEU A 58 8.74 0.79 0.24
C LEU A 58 8.05 1.42 -0.97
N LYS A 59 8.60 1.19 -2.17
CA LYS A 59 8.02 1.69 -3.42
C LYS A 59 7.35 0.55 -4.17
N VAL A 60 6.08 0.75 -4.55
CA VAL A 60 5.29 -0.24 -5.28
C VAL A 60 4.64 0.42 -6.48
N THR A 61 4.85 -0.14 -7.66
CA THR A 61 4.10 0.22 -8.86
C THR A 61 2.95 -0.76 -9.04
N TRP A 62 1.72 -0.24 -9.02
CA TRP A 62 0.50 -1.01 -9.23
C TRP A 62 0.17 -1.10 -10.71
N GLU A 63 -0.41 -2.22 -11.11
CA GLU A 63 -1.01 -2.35 -12.43
C GLU A 63 -2.25 -1.45 -12.54
N GLY A 64 -2.46 -0.83 -13.70
CA GLY A 64 -3.62 0.03 -13.95
C GLY A 64 -3.41 1.49 -13.50
N ALA A 65 -4.51 2.15 -13.12
CA ALA A 65 -4.54 3.60 -12.96
C ALA A 65 -3.99 4.11 -11.61
N ALA A 66 -3.72 3.22 -10.64
CA ALA A 66 -3.16 3.61 -9.35
C ALA A 66 -1.73 4.18 -9.46
N GLY A 67 -0.96 3.73 -10.45
CA GLY A 67 0.42 4.16 -10.64
C GLY A 67 1.34 3.70 -9.51
N THR A 68 2.29 4.54 -9.12
CA THR A 68 3.31 4.20 -8.13
C THR A 68 3.04 4.84 -6.78
N ASP A 69 2.97 4.01 -5.73
CA ASP A 69 2.94 4.47 -4.35
C ASP A 69 4.34 4.39 -3.72
N THR A 70 4.63 5.33 -2.82
CA THR A 70 5.77 5.27 -1.91
C THR A 70 5.25 5.25 -0.48
N PHE A 71 5.39 4.10 0.17
CA PHE A 71 4.96 3.87 1.55
C PHE A 71 6.07 4.20 2.53
N GLN A 72 5.74 4.88 3.62
CA GLN A 72 6.62 5.02 4.78
C GLN A 72 6.42 3.81 5.70
N LYS A 73 7.52 3.21 6.13
CA LYS A 73 7.51 2.10 7.09
C LYS A 73 7.20 2.63 8.48
N SER A 74 6.32 1.92 9.18
CA SER A 74 6.05 2.13 10.60
C SER A 74 6.84 1.12 11.42
N GLU A 75 7.16 1.50 12.66
CA GLU A 75 7.69 0.53 13.63
C GLU A 75 6.65 -0.55 13.94
N PRO A 76 7.07 -1.80 14.22
CA PRO A 76 6.15 -2.86 14.61
C PRO A 76 5.23 -2.42 15.76
N GLY A 77 3.92 -2.58 15.58
CA GLY A 77 2.92 -2.21 16.58
C GLY A 77 2.55 -0.72 16.62
N LYS A 78 3.15 0.12 15.77
CA LYS A 78 2.77 1.52 15.60
C LYS A 78 2.01 1.71 14.29
N LEU A 79 0.98 2.55 14.30
CA LEU A 79 0.36 3.01 13.07
C LEU A 79 1.31 3.99 12.35
N PRO A 80 1.32 4.04 11.00
CA PRO A 80 2.09 5.03 10.27
C PRO A 80 1.66 6.43 10.68
N SER A 81 2.62 7.31 10.99
CA SER A 81 2.35 8.73 11.19
C SER A 81 1.87 9.33 9.88
N LEU A 82 0.68 9.93 9.86
CA LEU A 82 0.23 10.68 8.69
C LEU A 82 1.16 11.89 8.49
N PRO A 83 1.57 12.20 7.25
CA PRO A 83 2.30 13.43 6.98
C PRO A 83 1.47 14.63 7.45
N ALA A 84 2.13 15.63 8.03
CA ALA A 84 1.46 16.84 8.47
C ALA A 84 0.73 17.47 7.28
N LEU A 85 -0.55 17.83 7.49
CA LEU A 85 -1.30 18.58 6.49
C LEU A 85 -0.59 19.93 6.29
N PRO A 86 -0.34 20.36 5.02
CA PRO A 86 0.12 21.71 4.77
C PRO A 86 -0.91 22.70 5.32
N LYS A 87 -0.42 23.73 6.00
CA LYS A 87 -1.22 24.75 6.67
C LYS A 87 -1.84 25.71 5.66
#